data_AF-A0A2S7P321-F1
#
_entry.id   AF-A0A2S7P321-F1
#
_cell.length_a   1.000
_cell.length_b   1.000
_cell.length_c   1.000
_cell.angle_alpha   90.00
_cell.angle_beta   90.00
_cell.angle_gamma   90.00
#
_symmetry.space_group_name_H-M   'P 1'
#
loop_
_entity.id
_entity.type
_entity.pdbx_description
1 polymer ?
#
loop_
_entity_poly.entity_id
_entity_poly.type
_entity_poly.pdbx_seq_one_letter_code
_entity_poly.pdbx_strand_id
1 'polypeptide(L)'
;MRPETVAKIVRRMDLNNRRMAYQIYMHYCKGRIKPESCASLVVAMINSDNISSRSIWAALDIPIWAELPEHRKHPSRKKSLSKSRINLIHKMATAFSVSKVRSPRVALRNVTQCWQYLSAHGVEPMPEMSKAIVHLGVTRDIEEYNWVSTDRFRWVFDVVAKCEGQEVADEMDRAVYKWRQYLVQESDARFREANVLGTGHLI
;
A
#
# COMPACT_ATOMS: atom_id res chain seq x y z
N MET A 1 -11.25 -33.51 6.30
CA MET A 1 -12.09 -32.70 5.38
C MET A 1 -11.24 -32.25 4.21
N ARG A 2 -11.72 -32.30 2.96
CA ARG A 2 -10.91 -31.91 1.77
C ARG A 2 -10.65 -30.38 1.76
N PRO A 3 -9.41 -29.91 1.48
CA PRO A 3 -9.08 -28.47 1.49
C PRO A 3 -9.95 -27.63 0.56
N GLU A 4 -10.38 -28.15 -0.59
CA GLU A 4 -11.25 -27.42 -1.52
C GLU A 4 -12.64 -27.19 -0.94
N THR A 5 -13.16 -28.14 -0.16
CA THR A 5 -14.44 -28.01 0.55
C THR A 5 -14.34 -26.94 1.62
N VAL A 6 -13.25 -26.93 2.40
CA VAL A 6 -13.01 -25.87 3.40
C VAL A 6 -12.86 -24.50 2.73
N ALA A 7 -12.19 -24.41 1.58
CA ALA A 7 -12.07 -23.17 0.82
C ALA A 7 -13.44 -22.63 0.36
N LYS A 8 -14.40 -23.51 0.03
CA LYS A 8 -15.78 -23.11 -0.29
C LYS A 8 -16.51 -22.62 0.96
N ILE A 9 -16.29 -23.26 2.11
CA ILE A 9 -16.86 -22.81 3.40
C ILE A 9 -16.30 -21.43 3.74
N VAL A 10 -14.98 -21.26 3.77
CA VAL A 10 -14.31 -19.98 4.06
C VAL A 10 -14.79 -18.84 3.14
N ARG A 11 -15.09 -19.14 1.87
CA ARG A 11 -15.67 -18.16 0.93
C ARG A 11 -17.11 -17.75 1.25
N ARG A 12 -17.88 -18.64 1.89
CA ARG A 12 -19.27 -18.42 2.30
C ARG A 12 -19.39 -17.95 3.75
N MET A 13 -18.32 -18.05 4.53
CA MET A 13 -18.31 -17.55 5.90
C MET A 13 -18.58 -16.05 5.87
N ASP A 14 -19.50 -15.64 6.74
CA ASP A 14 -19.81 -14.25 6.94
C ASP A 14 -18.52 -13.48 7.27
N LEU A 15 -18.26 -12.44 6.47
CA LEU A 15 -17.13 -11.53 6.66
C LEU A 15 -17.25 -10.73 7.96
N ASN A 16 -18.30 -10.93 8.76
CA ASN A 16 -18.38 -10.42 10.13
C ASN A 16 -17.44 -11.17 11.11
N ASN A 17 -17.01 -12.41 10.83
CA ASN A 17 -16.00 -13.11 11.66
C ASN A 17 -14.69 -13.38 10.90
N ARG A 18 -14.05 -12.30 10.44
CA ARG A 18 -12.81 -12.32 9.63
C ARG A 18 -11.67 -13.07 10.30
N ARG A 19 -11.55 -12.96 11.63
CA ARG A 19 -10.51 -13.63 12.42
C ARG A 19 -10.67 -15.14 12.39
N MET A 20 -11.88 -15.65 12.57
CA MET A 20 -12.15 -17.09 12.51
C MET A 20 -11.95 -17.64 11.09
N ALA A 21 -12.43 -16.91 10.07
CA ALA A 21 -12.19 -17.29 8.67
C ALA A 21 -10.69 -17.36 8.34
N TYR A 22 -9.90 -16.40 8.83
CA TYR A 22 -8.44 -16.42 8.74
C TYR A 22 -7.83 -17.63 9.44
N GLN A 23 -8.23 -17.93 10.69
CA GLN A 23 -7.70 -19.08 11.43
C GLN A 23 -7.98 -20.40 10.73
N ILE A 24 -9.21 -20.60 10.22
CA ILE A 24 -9.58 -21.78 9.44
C ILE A 24 -8.74 -21.87 8.17
N TYR A 25 -8.57 -20.76 7.44
CA TYR A 25 -7.71 -20.73 6.26
C TYR A 25 -6.27 -21.12 6.61
N MET A 26 -5.70 -20.55 7.67
CA MET A 26 -4.32 -20.84 8.06
C MET A 26 -4.11 -22.30 8.45
N HIS A 27 -5.07 -22.91 9.14
CA HIS A 27 -4.95 -24.30 9.61
C HIS A 27 -5.23 -25.32 8.50
N TYR A 28 -6.26 -25.09 7.68
CA TYR A 28 -6.76 -26.08 6.73
C TYR A 28 -6.36 -25.81 5.27
N CYS A 29 -6.19 -24.56 4.88
CA CYS A 29 -6.01 -24.16 3.48
C CYS A 29 -4.56 -23.81 3.12
N LYS A 30 -3.82 -23.14 4.02
CA LYS A 30 -2.45 -22.68 3.73
C LYS A 30 -1.54 -23.83 3.27
N GLY A 31 -0.83 -23.62 2.17
CA GLY A 31 0.05 -24.62 1.54
C GLY A 31 -0.67 -25.76 0.79
N ARG A 32 -1.98 -25.90 0.97
CA ARG A 32 -2.81 -26.94 0.34
C ARG A 32 -3.63 -26.41 -0.84
N ILE A 33 -4.01 -25.14 -0.79
CA ILE A 33 -4.70 -24.45 -1.88
C ILE A 33 -3.98 -23.17 -2.28
N LYS A 34 -4.20 -22.73 -3.52
CA LYS A 34 -3.73 -21.44 -4.01
C LYS A 34 -4.48 -20.29 -3.30
N PRO A 35 -3.79 -19.31 -2.68
CA PRO A 35 -4.42 -18.15 -2.03
C PRO A 35 -5.44 -17.40 -2.88
N GLU A 36 -5.25 -17.41 -4.20
CA GLU A 36 -6.13 -16.83 -5.22
C GLU A 36 -7.54 -17.42 -5.18
N SER A 37 -7.69 -18.68 -4.74
CA SER A 37 -9.00 -19.31 -4.53
C SER A 37 -9.79 -18.71 -3.37
N CYS A 38 -9.14 -17.93 -2.50
CA CYS A 38 -9.72 -17.24 -1.35
C CYS A 38 -9.51 -15.71 -1.45
N ALA A 39 -9.46 -15.15 -2.66
CA ALA A 39 -9.22 -13.72 -2.88
C ALA A 39 -10.17 -12.79 -2.09
N SER A 40 -11.45 -13.16 -1.96
CA SER A 40 -12.44 -12.39 -1.18
C SER A 40 -12.07 -12.31 0.30
N LEU A 41 -11.59 -13.41 0.89
CA LEU A 41 -11.08 -13.43 2.26
C LEU A 41 -9.87 -12.49 2.38
N VAL A 42 -8.92 -12.53 1.45
CA VAL A 42 -7.73 -11.66 1.48
C VAL A 42 -8.12 -10.19 1.50
N VAL A 43 -9.02 -9.77 0.61
CA VAL A 43 -9.52 -8.38 0.59
C VAL A 43 -10.25 -8.03 1.88
N ALA A 44 -11.05 -8.95 2.44
CA ALA A 44 -11.72 -8.74 3.71
C ALA A 44 -10.72 -8.56 4.88
N MET A 45 -9.63 -9.34 4.91
CA MET A 45 -8.58 -9.20 5.93
C MET A 45 -7.89 -7.84 5.88
N ILE A 46 -7.70 -7.27 4.69
CA ILE A 46 -7.10 -5.94 4.51
C ILE A 46 -7.93 -4.88 5.23
N ASN A 47 -9.26 -4.96 5.09
CA ASN A 47 -10.23 -4.05 5.70
C ASN A 47 -10.65 -4.45 7.12
N SER A 48 -9.83 -5.25 7.81
CA SER A 48 -10.01 -5.62 9.21
C SER A 48 -8.90 -5.05 10.07
N ASP A 49 -9.23 -4.37 11.15
CA ASP A 49 -8.26 -3.86 12.14
C ASP A 49 -7.59 -4.98 12.97
N ASN A 50 -8.30 -6.10 13.17
CA ASN A 50 -7.88 -7.23 14.00
C ASN A 50 -6.91 -8.23 13.33
N ILE A 51 -6.53 -8.03 12.06
CA ILE A 51 -5.55 -8.85 11.35
C ILE A 51 -4.40 -7.96 10.92
N SER A 52 -3.16 -8.33 11.21
CA SER A 52 -1.99 -7.53 10.82
C SER A 52 -1.64 -7.69 9.34
N SER A 53 -1.01 -6.68 8.72
CA SER A 53 -0.46 -6.81 7.36
C SER A 53 0.50 -8.01 7.23
N ARG A 54 1.34 -8.26 8.24
CA ARG A 54 2.24 -9.41 8.28
C ARG A 54 1.47 -10.73 8.18
N SER A 55 0.37 -10.86 8.91
CA SER A 55 -0.51 -12.03 8.88
C SER A 55 -1.14 -12.25 7.50
N ILE A 56 -1.52 -11.16 6.81
CA ILE A 56 -2.06 -11.20 5.45
C ILE A 56 -1.00 -11.74 4.49
N TRP A 57 0.19 -11.15 4.47
CA TRP A 57 1.28 -11.60 3.59
C TRP A 57 1.71 -13.05 3.86
N ALA A 58 1.74 -13.45 5.14
CA ALA A 58 2.02 -14.82 5.54
C ALA A 58 0.93 -15.83 5.07
N ALA A 59 -0.32 -15.40 4.88
CA ALA A 59 -1.38 -16.23 4.31
C ALA A 59 -1.21 -16.45 2.79
N LEU A 60 -0.51 -15.54 2.10
CA LEU A 60 -0.21 -15.65 0.68
C LEU A 60 1.11 -16.37 0.37
N ASP A 61 1.88 -16.69 1.41
CA ASP A 61 3.26 -17.19 1.30
C ASP A 61 4.19 -16.20 0.57
N ILE A 62 3.99 -14.90 0.84
CA ILE A 62 4.79 -13.82 0.25
C ILE A 62 5.64 -13.20 1.37
N PRO A 63 6.96 -13.13 1.21
CA PRO A 63 7.83 -12.48 2.19
C PRO A 63 7.59 -10.96 2.23
N ILE A 64 7.85 -10.37 3.39
CA ILE A 64 7.86 -8.91 3.53
C ILE A 64 9.14 -8.37 2.89
N TRP A 65 8.99 -7.58 1.83
CA TRP A 65 10.12 -7.14 1.02
C TRP A 65 11.15 -6.30 1.79
N ALA A 66 10.66 -5.46 2.72
CA ALA A 66 11.52 -4.66 3.59
C ALA A 66 12.38 -5.50 4.54
N GLU A 67 12.01 -6.76 4.77
CA GLU A 67 12.70 -7.70 5.67
C GLU A 67 13.62 -8.67 4.91
N LEU A 68 13.60 -8.63 3.57
CA LEU A 68 14.44 -9.51 2.75
C LEU A 68 15.89 -8.99 2.67
N PRO A 69 16.89 -9.89 2.68
CA PRO A 69 18.24 -9.55 2.26
C PRO A 69 18.29 -9.08 0.81
N GLU A 70 19.25 -8.21 0.47
CA GLU A 70 19.33 -7.56 -0.85
C GLU A 70 19.38 -8.56 -2.01
N HIS A 71 20.16 -9.63 -1.88
CA HIS A 71 20.25 -10.69 -2.89
C HIS A 71 18.91 -11.43 -3.17
N ARG A 72 17.93 -11.35 -2.24
CA ARG A 72 16.59 -11.95 -2.44
C ARG A 72 15.58 -10.97 -3.02
N LYS A 73 15.83 -9.66 -2.96
CA LYS A 73 14.99 -8.63 -3.58
C LYS A 73 15.14 -8.62 -5.10
N HIS A 74 16.29 -9.07 -5.60
CA HIS A 74 16.58 -9.11 -7.04
C HIS A 74 17.03 -10.52 -7.44
N PRO A 75 16.11 -11.50 -7.45
CA PRO A 75 16.46 -12.86 -7.83
C PRO A 75 16.96 -12.88 -9.28
N SER A 76 18.09 -13.55 -9.52
CA SER A 76 18.69 -13.70 -10.85
C SER A 76 17.74 -14.33 -11.87
N ARG A 77 16.85 -15.22 -11.40
CA ARG A 77 15.76 -15.79 -12.19
C ARG A 77 14.41 -15.34 -11.65
N LYS A 78 13.72 -14.52 -12.42
CA LYS A 78 12.34 -14.11 -12.13
C LYS A 78 11.41 -15.30 -12.30
N LYS A 79 10.70 -15.67 -11.24
CA LYS A 79 9.64 -16.68 -11.32
C LYS A 79 8.41 -16.03 -11.95
N SER A 80 7.85 -16.62 -13.00
CA SER A 80 6.60 -16.10 -13.58
C SER A 80 5.43 -16.31 -12.64
N LEU A 81 4.56 -15.30 -12.53
CA LEU A 81 3.32 -15.36 -11.75
C LEU A 81 2.15 -15.79 -12.63
N SER A 82 1.22 -16.55 -12.06
CA SER A 82 -0.05 -16.83 -12.73
C SER A 82 -0.89 -15.55 -12.84
N LYS A 83 -1.73 -15.44 -13.88
CA LYS A 83 -2.67 -14.31 -14.05
C LYS A 83 -3.56 -14.10 -12.82
N SER A 84 -3.99 -15.18 -12.17
CA SER A 84 -4.78 -15.12 -10.94
C SER A 84 -4.00 -14.50 -9.77
N ARG A 85 -2.69 -14.78 -9.65
CA ARG A 85 -1.83 -14.16 -8.63
C ARG A 85 -1.68 -12.67 -8.89
N ILE A 86 -1.38 -12.30 -10.13
CA ILE A 86 -1.23 -10.90 -10.55
C ILE A 86 -2.51 -10.12 -10.21
N ASN A 87 -3.67 -10.65 -10.61
CA ASN A 87 -4.97 -10.05 -10.32
C ASN A 87 -5.24 -9.93 -8.80
N LEU A 88 -4.86 -10.93 -8.00
CA LEU A 88 -5.00 -10.85 -6.55
C LEU A 88 -4.15 -9.71 -5.98
N ILE A 89 -2.89 -9.58 -6.40
CA ILE A 89 -1.99 -8.52 -5.89
C ILE A 89 -2.48 -7.13 -6.29
N HIS A 90 -3.00 -6.94 -7.50
CA HIS A 90 -3.65 -5.67 -7.87
C HIS A 90 -4.88 -5.38 -7.01
N LYS A 91 -5.75 -6.36 -6.79
CA LYS A 91 -6.90 -6.20 -5.88
C LYS A 91 -6.47 -5.85 -4.46
N MET A 92 -5.38 -6.43 -3.98
CA MET A 92 -4.83 -6.09 -2.67
C MET A 92 -4.36 -4.64 -2.63
N ALA A 93 -3.63 -4.17 -3.64
CA ALA A 93 -3.18 -2.78 -3.69
C ALA A 93 -4.34 -1.79 -3.68
N THR A 94 -5.37 -2.01 -4.50
CA THR A 94 -6.59 -1.20 -4.47
C THR A 94 -7.28 -1.26 -3.10
N ALA A 95 -7.38 -2.44 -2.50
CA ALA A 95 -8.00 -2.59 -1.18
C ALA A 95 -7.20 -1.85 -0.09
N PHE A 96 -5.86 -1.88 -0.14
CA PHE A 96 -5.02 -1.14 0.79
C PHE A 96 -5.16 0.38 0.60
N SER A 97 -5.26 0.86 -0.64
CA SER A 97 -5.30 2.30 -0.92
C SER A 97 -6.58 2.99 -0.46
N VAL A 98 -7.70 2.27 -0.43
CA VAL A 98 -8.98 2.80 0.04
C VAL A 98 -9.30 2.37 1.49
N SER A 99 -8.38 1.68 2.16
CA SER A 99 -8.64 1.12 3.49
C SER A 99 -8.72 2.21 4.55
N LYS A 100 -9.88 2.33 5.20
CA LYS A 100 -10.08 3.29 6.31
C LYS A 100 -9.56 2.79 7.66
N VAL A 101 -9.31 1.49 7.78
CA VAL A 101 -8.84 0.86 9.04
C VAL A 101 -7.33 0.85 9.17
N ARG A 102 -6.60 1.17 8.10
CA ARG A 102 -5.13 1.23 8.10
C ARG A 102 -4.69 2.68 8.13
N SER A 103 -3.66 2.97 8.92
CA SER A 103 -3.04 4.28 8.84
C SER A 103 -2.45 4.49 7.43
N PRO A 104 -2.42 5.73 6.92
CA PRO A 104 -1.87 6.03 5.59
C PRO A 104 -0.46 5.47 5.39
N ARG A 105 0.40 5.55 6.42
CA ARG A 105 1.75 4.96 6.38
C ARG A 105 1.73 3.44 6.18
N VAL A 106 0.83 2.74 6.87
CA VAL A 106 0.67 1.28 6.74
C VAL A 106 0.08 0.93 5.38
N ALA A 107 -0.92 1.67 4.91
CA ALA A 107 -1.51 1.48 3.58
C ALA A 107 -0.43 1.64 2.49
N LEU A 108 0.34 2.73 2.52
CA LEU A 108 1.41 3.00 1.55
C LEU A 108 2.44 1.87 1.53
N ARG A 109 2.96 1.46 2.69
CA ARG A 109 3.92 0.34 2.79
C ARG A 109 3.40 -0.94 2.15
N ASN A 110 2.11 -1.24 2.29
CA ASN A 110 1.52 -2.44 1.70
C ASN A 110 1.33 -2.31 0.18
N VAL A 111 0.95 -1.13 -0.32
CA VAL A 111 0.89 -0.88 -1.77
C VAL A 111 2.29 -0.96 -2.39
N THR A 112 3.31 -0.37 -1.74
CA THR A 112 4.72 -0.52 -2.13
C THR A 112 5.14 -1.98 -2.17
N GLN A 113 4.74 -2.78 -1.18
CA GLN A 113 5.05 -4.22 -1.17
C GLN A 113 4.37 -4.96 -2.34
N CYS A 114 3.13 -4.60 -2.70
CA CYS A 114 2.47 -5.14 -3.91
C CYS A 114 3.30 -4.82 -5.17
N TRP A 115 3.71 -3.56 -5.31
CA TRP A 115 4.55 -3.10 -6.42
C TRP A 115 5.88 -3.86 -6.51
N GLN A 116 6.60 -3.97 -5.38
CA GLN A 116 7.89 -4.65 -5.31
C GLN A 116 7.76 -6.13 -5.66
N TYR A 117 6.72 -6.80 -5.14
CA TYR A 117 6.46 -8.20 -5.44
C TYR A 117 6.22 -8.44 -6.93
N LEU A 118 5.39 -7.62 -7.58
CA LEU A 118 5.13 -7.71 -9.03
C LEU A 118 6.39 -7.43 -9.85
N SER A 119 7.11 -6.36 -9.52
CA SER A 119 8.34 -5.94 -10.21
C SER A 119 9.42 -7.03 -10.15
N ALA A 120 9.58 -7.67 -8.99
CA ALA A 120 10.54 -8.76 -8.80
C ALA A 120 10.21 -10.01 -9.64
N HIS A 121 8.96 -10.16 -10.04
CA HIS A 121 8.51 -11.24 -10.92
C HIS A 121 8.38 -10.80 -12.39
N GLY A 122 8.87 -9.60 -12.73
CA GLY A 122 8.88 -9.09 -14.10
C GLY A 122 7.52 -8.66 -14.61
N VAL A 123 6.56 -8.45 -13.70
CA VAL A 123 5.24 -7.93 -14.05
C VAL A 123 5.30 -6.42 -13.98
N GLU A 124 4.93 -5.77 -15.08
CA GLU A 124 4.81 -4.33 -15.13
C GLU A 124 3.62 -3.87 -14.26
N PRO A 125 3.82 -2.94 -13.31
CA PRO A 125 2.73 -2.45 -12.49
C PRO A 125 1.72 -1.66 -13.32
N MET A 126 0.44 -1.94 -13.14
CA MET A 126 -0.64 -1.22 -13.83
C MET A 126 -0.74 0.25 -13.35
N PRO A 127 -1.21 1.19 -14.18
CA PRO A 127 -1.38 2.60 -13.83
C PRO A 127 -2.18 2.85 -12.54
N GLU A 128 -3.14 1.99 -12.21
CA GLU A 128 -3.92 2.08 -10.97
C GLU A 128 -3.06 1.95 -9.71
N MET A 129 -1.95 1.21 -9.80
CA MET A 129 -0.96 1.09 -8.72
C MET A 129 -0.22 2.42 -8.51
N SER A 130 0.16 3.09 -9.61
CA SER A 130 0.77 4.42 -9.56
C SER A 130 -0.18 5.42 -8.91
N LYS A 131 -1.45 5.46 -9.34
CA LYS A 131 -2.49 6.31 -8.73
C LYS A 131 -2.68 6.05 -7.24
N ALA A 132 -2.71 4.79 -6.82
CA ALA A 132 -2.80 4.42 -5.41
C ALA A 132 -1.59 4.92 -4.59
N ILE A 133 -0.39 4.83 -5.16
CA ILE A 133 0.85 5.31 -4.55
C ILE A 133 0.86 6.83 -4.43
N VAL A 134 0.48 7.55 -5.49
CA VAL A 134 0.36 9.02 -5.49
C VAL A 134 -0.65 9.48 -4.45
N HIS A 135 -1.84 8.87 -4.42
CA HIS A 135 -2.88 9.25 -3.46
C HIS A 135 -2.38 9.12 -2.01
N LEU A 136 -1.79 7.98 -1.66
CA LEU A 136 -1.33 7.69 -0.30
C LEU A 136 -0.03 8.41 0.08
N GLY A 137 0.83 8.71 -0.89
CA GLY A 137 2.17 9.26 -0.66
C GLY A 137 2.28 10.77 -0.82
N VAL A 138 1.31 11.40 -1.49
CA VAL A 138 1.31 12.83 -1.83
C VAL A 138 -0.06 13.44 -1.61
N THR A 139 -1.09 13.01 -2.35
CA THR A 139 -2.39 13.70 -2.38
C THR A 139 -3.00 13.83 -1.00
N ARG A 140 -2.93 12.79 -0.18
CA ARG A 140 -3.49 12.80 1.15
C ARG A 140 -2.80 13.80 2.09
N ASP A 141 -1.48 13.99 2.00
CA ASP A 141 -0.83 15.03 2.82
C ASP A 141 -1.30 16.41 2.36
N ILE A 142 -1.46 16.63 1.05
CA ILE A 142 -1.97 17.90 0.50
C ILE A 142 -3.40 18.16 1.00
N GLU A 143 -4.29 17.16 0.89
CA GLU A 143 -5.68 17.24 1.37
C GLU A 143 -5.77 17.53 2.87
N GLU A 144 -4.85 16.97 3.66
CA GLU A 144 -4.79 17.14 5.11
C GLU A 144 -3.94 18.37 5.54
N TYR A 145 -3.58 19.27 4.61
CA TYR A 145 -2.74 20.45 4.87
C TYR A 145 -1.36 20.16 5.49
N ASN A 146 -0.83 18.96 5.21
CA ASN A 146 0.43 18.45 5.74
C ASN A 146 1.60 18.64 4.77
N TRP A 147 2.81 18.63 5.36
CA TRP A 147 4.05 18.61 4.59
C TRP A 147 4.24 17.26 3.88
N VAL A 148 4.47 17.29 2.58
CA VAL A 148 4.86 16.10 1.81
C VAL A 148 6.34 15.80 2.06
N SER A 149 6.65 14.66 2.70
CA SER A 149 8.03 14.24 2.98
C SER A 149 8.89 14.09 1.72
N THR A 150 10.12 14.61 1.73
CA THR A 150 11.07 14.53 0.61
C THR A 150 11.43 13.10 0.24
N ASP A 151 11.80 12.27 1.21
CA ASP A 151 12.20 10.88 0.97
C ASP A 151 11.05 10.06 0.40
N ARG A 152 9.84 10.23 0.96
CA ARG A 152 8.64 9.58 0.45
C ARG A 152 8.32 10.05 -0.97
N PHE A 153 8.39 11.36 -1.21
CA PHE A 153 8.10 11.94 -2.51
C PHE A 153 9.05 11.45 -3.60
N ARG A 154 10.35 11.36 -3.32
CA ARG A 154 11.34 10.87 -4.28
C ARG A 154 10.99 9.47 -4.79
N TRP A 155 10.58 8.58 -3.90
CA TRP A 155 10.14 7.24 -4.29
C TRP A 155 8.84 7.26 -5.12
N VAL A 156 7.86 8.11 -4.76
CA VAL A 156 6.62 8.28 -5.53
C VAL A 156 6.92 8.84 -6.93
N PHE A 157 7.84 9.80 -7.03
CA PHE A 157 8.34 10.35 -8.29
C PHE A 157 8.91 9.25 -9.18
N ASP A 158 9.81 8.41 -8.67
CA ASP A 158 10.40 7.30 -9.45
C ASP A 158 9.34 6.32 -9.96
N VAL A 159 8.30 6.07 -9.15
CA VAL A 159 7.15 5.23 -9.53
C VAL A 159 6.37 5.86 -10.69
N VAL A 160 6.03 7.14 -10.59
CA VAL A 160 5.26 7.86 -11.62
C VAL A 160 6.08 7.98 -12.90
N ALA A 161 7.36 8.34 -12.82
CA ALA A 161 8.25 8.44 -13.98
C ALA A 161 8.30 7.10 -14.75
N LYS A 162 8.33 5.99 -14.02
CA LYS A 162 8.36 4.65 -14.61
C LYS A 162 7.02 4.21 -15.21
N CYS A 163 5.89 4.53 -14.58
CA CYS A 163 4.58 4.04 -15.01
C CYS A 163 3.86 4.96 -16.00
N GLU A 164 4.06 6.26 -15.86
CA GLU A 164 3.29 7.31 -16.55
C GLU A 164 4.19 8.21 -17.41
N GLY A 165 5.52 8.09 -17.26
CA GLY A 165 6.52 8.83 -18.02
C GLY A 165 7.11 10.01 -17.24
N GLN A 166 8.32 10.41 -17.68
CA GLN A 166 9.09 11.47 -17.01
C GLN A 166 8.34 12.80 -16.98
N GLU A 167 7.63 13.15 -18.05
CA GLU A 167 6.86 14.40 -18.14
C GLU A 167 5.81 14.51 -17.04
N VAL A 168 5.06 13.43 -16.76
CA VAL A 168 4.05 13.40 -15.70
C VAL A 168 4.70 13.53 -14.32
N ALA A 169 5.85 12.90 -14.12
CA ALA A 169 6.59 12.99 -12.87
C ALA A 169 7.11 14.42 -12.61
N ASP A 170 7.61 15.10 -13.65
CA ASP A 170 8.11 16.48 -13.56
C ASP A 170 6.98 17.47 -13.21
N GLU A 171 5.78 17.31 -13.79
CA GLU A 171 4.62 18.12 -13.42
C GLU A 171 4.20 17.88 -11.97
N MET A 172 4.25 16.63 -11.50
CA MET A 172 3.99 16.29 -10.11
C MET A 172 5.02 16.94 -9.17
N ASP A 173 6.32 16.94 -9.52
CA ASP A 173 7.36 17.60 -8.74
C ASP A 173 7.12 19.11 -8.62
N ARG A 174 6.78 19.77 -9.73
CA ARG A 174 6.41 21.20 -9.71
C ARG A 174 5.20 21.47 -8.81
N ALA A 175 4.19 20.61 -8.84
CA ALA A 175 3.00 20.75 -7.99
C ALA A 175 3.34 20.62 -6.50
N VAL A 176 4.12 19.59 -6.13
CA VAL A 176 4.57 19.37 -4.75
C VAL A 176 5.51 20.48 -4.27
N TYR A 177 6.39 21.00 -5.13
CA TYR A 177 7.24 22.14 -4.83
C TYR A 177 6.39 23.39 -4.50
N LYS A 178 5.42 23.72 -5.35
CA LYS A 178 4.51 24.86 -5.11
C LYS A 178 3.72 24.70 -3.81
N TRP A 179 3.24 23.50 -3.52
CA TRP A 179 2.56 23.19 -2.26
C TRP A 179 3.44 23.44 -1.03
N ARG A 180 4.70 22.95 -1.07
CA ARG A 180 5.67 23.19 0.00
C ARG A 180 5.94 24.68 0.21
N GLN A 181 6.09 25.46 -0.87
CA GLN A 181 6.26 26.91 -0.81
C GLN A 181 5.05 27.60 -0.15
N TYR A 182 3.84 27.18 -0.53
CA TYR A 182 2.61 27.69 0.09
C TYR A 182 2.59 27.46 1.60
N LEU A 183 2.91 26.25 2.08
CA LEU A 183 2.94 25.94 3.51
C LEU A 183 3.97 26.80 4.28
N VAL A 184 5.14 27.07 3.70
CA VAL A 184 6.16 27.94 4.30
C VAL A 184 5.63 29.38 4.42
N GLN A 185 5.09 29.93 3.33
CA GLN A 185 4.56 31.30 3.31
C GLN A 185 3.42 31.49 4.31
N GLU A 186 2.52 30.52 4.39
CA GLU A 186 1.40 30.49 5.32
C GLU A 186 1.89 30.40 6.78
N SER A 187 2.90 29.56 7.05
CA SER A 187 3.53 29.48 8.37
C SER A 187 4.15 30.83 8.77
N ASP A 188 4.90 31.46 7.86
CA ASP A 188 5.54 32.75 8.09
C ASP A 188 4.53 33.89 8.29
N ALA A 189 3.39 33.84 7.60
CA ALA A 189 2.29 34.79 7.81
C ALA A 189 1.69 34.63 9.22
N ARG A 190 1.39 33.40 9.64
CA ARG A 190 0.88 33.10 10.98
C ARG A 190 1.84 33.51 12.10
N PHE A 191 3.15 33.27 11.92
CA PHE A 191 4.16 33.74 12.87
C PHE A 191 4.21 35.27 12.97
N ARG A 192 4.13 35.97 11.83
CA ARG A 192 4.08 37.44 11.82
C ARG A 192 2.83 37.98 12.52
N GLU A 193 1.66 37.39 12.27
CA GLU A 193 0.41 37.76 12.93
C GLU A 193 0.47 37.52 14.45
N ALA A 194 0.98 36.37 14.89
CA ALA A 194 1.13 36.06 16.31
C ALA A 194 2.08 37.03 17.03
N ASN A 195 3.14 37.48 16.35
CA ASN A 195 4.05 38.50 16.88
C ASN A 195 3.38 39.88 16.99
N VAL A 196 2.55 40.27 16.02
CA VAL A 196 1.79 41.53 16.07
C VAL A 196 0.71 41.51 17.16
N LEU A 197 0.08 40.35 17.39
CA LEU A 197 -0.96 40.17 18.42
C LEU A 197 -0.40 39.95 19.83
N GLY A 198 0.93 39.90 20.00
CA GLY A 198 1.58 39.71 21.31
C GLY A 198 1.37 38.33 21.93
N THR A 199 0.93 37.33 21.16
CA THR A 199 0.63 35.98 21.63
C THR A 199 1.81 35.00 21.46
N GLY A 200 2.94 35.45 20.91
CA GLY A 200 4.17 34.69 20.77
C GLY A 200 4.89 34.43 22.10
N HIS A 201 4.35 33.55 22.95
CA HIS A 201 5.10 32.98 24.06
C HIS A 201 5.85 31.73 23.62
N LEU A 202 7.17 31.78 23.81
CA LEU A 202 8.17 30.74 23.58
C LEU A 202 7.81 29.45 24.37
N ILE A 203 7.86 28.31 23.69
CA ILE A 203 8.24 27.01 24.27
C ILE A 203 9.40 26.49 23.46
#